data_AF-A0A225CYS8-F1
#
_entry.id   AF-A0A225CYS8-F1
#
_cell.length_a   1.000
_cell.length_b   1.000
_cell.length_c   1.000
_cell.angle_alpha   90.00
_cell.angle_beta   90.00
_cell.angle_gamma   90.00
#
_symmetry.space_group_name_H-M   'P 1'
#
loop_
_entity.id
_entity.type
_entity.pdbx_description
1 polymer ?
#
loop_
_entity_poly.entity_id
_entity_poly.type
_entity_poly.pdbx_seq_one_letter_code
_entity_poly.pdbx_strand_id
1 'polypeptide(L)' 'MLSPYTLHGWRTKGWLHARQVGGRGGPWAVWAGGTEVDRLRALKECPRVWANRDRLAALRVPTVRA' A
#
# COMPACT_ATOMS: atom_id res chain seq x y z
N MET A 1 -4.97 -7.38 11.34
CA MET A 1 -4.31 -7.81 10.08
C MET A 1 -4.94 -7.09 8.87
N LEU A 2 -4.20 -6.91 7.77
CA LEU A 2 -4.72 -6.40 6.49
C LEU A 2 -5.33 -7.56 5.69
N SER A 3 -6.48 -7.35 5.07
CA SER A 3 -7.08 -8.37 4.21
C SER A 3 -6.25 -8.53 2.92
N PRO A 4 -6.06 -9.77 2.42
CA PRO A 4 -5.40 -10.01 1.13
C PRO A 4 -6.02 -9.21 -0.03
N TYR A 5 -7.34 -9.00 0.00
CA TYR A 5 -8.04 -8.20 -1.01
C TYR A 5 -7.63 -6.72 -0.98
N THR A 6 -7.38 -6.18 0.21
CA THR A 6 -6.89 -4.79 0.37
C THR A 6 -5.51 -4.64 -0.25
N LEU A 7 -4.59 -5.55 0.07
CA LEU A 7 -3.23 -5.55 -0.48
C LEU A 7 -3.24 -5.75 -2.00
N HIS A 8 -4.08 -6.67 -2.51
CA HIS A 8 -4.24 -6.87 -3.95
C HIS A 8 -4.72 -5.59 -4.64
N GLY A 9 -5.74 -4.93 -4.08
CA GLY A 9 -6.26 -3.68 -4.63
C GLY A 9 -5.25 -2.53 -4.61
N TRP A 10 -4.44 -2.42 -3.55
CA TRP A 10 -3.38 -1.42 -3.45
C TRP A 10 -2.24 -1.67 -4.43
N ARG A 11 -1.83 -2.93 -4.59
CA ARG A 11 -0.84 -3.35 -5.59
C ARG A 11 -1.28 -2.94 -6.99
N THR A 12 -2.51 -3.27 -7.40
CA THR A 12 -3.02 -2.94 -8.73
C THR A 12 -3.07 -1.43 -8.99
N LYS A 13 -3.22 -0.62 -7.94
CA LYS A 13 -3.22 0.85 -8.02
C LYS A 13 -1.83 1.49 -7.87
N GLY A 14 -0.78 0.70 -7.65
CA GLY A 14 0.57 1.20 -7.41
C GLY A 14 0.74 1.92 -6.06
N TRP A 15 -0.13 1.65 -5.08
CA TRP A 15 -0.07 2.31 -3.75
C TRP A 15 0.89 1.63 -2.79
N LEU A 16 1.63 0.63 -3.25
CA LEU A 16 2.67 -0.06 -2.51
C LEU A 16 3.74 -0.54 -3.48
N HIS A 17 4.93 -0.74 -2.95
CA HIS A 17 6.03 -1.34 -3.68
C HIS A 17 5.90 -2.86 -3.66
N ALA A 18 5.68 -3.47 -4.82
CA ALA A 18 5.68 -4.93 -4.93
C ALA A 18 6.37 -5.41 -6.19
N ARG A 19 6.90 -6.62 -6.12
CA ARG A 19 7.43 -7.35 -7.27
C ARG A 19 6.94 -8.79 -7.27
N GLN A 20 6.75 -9.35 -8.45
CA GLN A 20 6.43 -10.77 -8.59
C GLN A 20 7.69 -11.60 -8.37
N VAL A 21 7.56 -12.69 -7.62
CA VAL A 21 8.64 -13.63 -7.32
C VAL A 21 8.32 -14.97 -7.99
N GLY A 22 9.31 -15.60 -8.61
CA GLY A 22 9.14 -16.91 -9.24
C GLY A 22 8.49 -16.88 -10.64
N GLY A 23 8.42 -15.72 -11.29
CA GLY A 23 7.91 -15.59 -12.66
C GLY A 23 6.41 -15.33 -12.75
N ARG A 24 5.86 -15.38 -13.97
CA ARG A 24 4.47 -15.01 -14.26
C ARG A 24 3.50 -15.93 -13.52
N GLY A 25 2.62 -15.32 -12.73
CA GLY A 25 1.63 -16.04 -11.90
C GLY A 25 2.11 -16.41 -10.50
N GLY A 26 3.39 -16.17 -10.19
CA GLY A 26 3.95 -16.40 -8.86
C GLY A 26 3.49 -15.37 -7.79
N PRO A 27 3.82 -15.63 -6.52
CA PRO A 27 3.47 -14.75 -5.40
C PRO A 27 4.12 -13.37 -5.51
N TRP A 28 3.52 -12.40 -4.82
CA TRP A 28 4.03 -11.03 -4.76
C TRP A 28 4.79 -10.78 -3.46
N ALA A 29 6.04 -10.34 -3.57
CA ALA A 29 6.76 -9.76 -2.45
C ALA A 29 6.44 -8.27 -2.35
N VAL A 30 6.03 -7.84 -1.16
CA VAL A 30 5.77 -6.42 -0.85
C VAL A 30 6.97 -5.88 -0.07
N TRP A 31 7.51 -4.75 -0.51
CA TRP A 31 8.50 -4.02 0.27
C TRP A 31 7.75 -3.12 1.26
N ALA A 32 8.08 -3.25 2.54
CA ALA A 32 7.58 -2.38 3.58
C ALA A 32 8.61 -2.28 4.71
N GLY A 33 9.48 -1.26 4.63
CA GLY A 33 10.26 -0.83 5.79
C GLY A 33 9.35 -0.24 6.88
N GLY A 34 9.89 0.09 8.05
CA GLY A 34 9.08 0.57 9.19
C GLY A 34 8.14 1.74 8.84
N THR A 35 8.68 2.77 8.19
CA THR A 35 7.91 3.94 7.73
C THR A 35 6.81 3.59 6.74
N GLU A 36 7.07 2.64 5.85
CA GLU A 36 6.10 2.19 4.85
C GLU A 36 4.99 1.35 5.48
N VAL A 37 5.31 0.52 6.48
CA VAL A 37 4.31 -0.21 7.28
C VAL A 37 3.37 0.78 7.97
N ASP A 38 3.91 1.84 8.57
CA ASP A 38 3.11 2.86 9.25
C ASP A 38 2.23 3.64 8.27
N ARG A 39 2.76 4.00 7.09
CA ARG A 39 1.96 4.61 6.01
C ARG A 39 0.81 3.71 5.57
N LEU A 40 1.06 2.42 5.36
CA LEU A 40 0.04 1.45 4.97
C LEU A 40 -1.03 1.28 6.05
N ARG A 41 -0.64 1.27 7.34
CA ARG A 41 -1.58 1.25 8.46
C ARG A 41 -2.43 2.53 8.48
N ALA A 42 -1.80 3.69 8.35
CA ALA A 42 -2.50 4.97 8.27
C ALA A 42 -3.46 5.04 7.07
N LEU A 43 -3.07 4.51 5.91
CA LEU A 43 -3.93 4.43 4.72
C LEU A 43 -5.15 3.53 4.97
N LYS A 44 -4.99 2.43 5.70
CA LYS A 44 -6.08 1.53 6.07
C LYS A 44 -7.07 2.23 7.01
N GLU A 45 -6.56 2.96 7.99
CA GLU A 45 -7.33 3.54 9.08
C GLU A 45 -7.93 4.91 8.73
N CYS A 46 -7.43 5.58 7.68
CA CYS A 46 -7.89 6.91 7.30
C CYS A 46 -9.35 6.89 6.79
N PRO A 47 -10.30 7.58 7.49
CA PRO A 47 -11.69 7.63 7.07
C PRO A 47 -11.84 8.27 5.70
N ARG A 48 -12.67 7.67 4.85
CA ARG A 48 -12.92 8.11 3.46
C ARG A 48 -13.95 9.23 3.38
N VAL A 49 -13.73 10.30 4.15
CA VAL A 49 -14.56 11.51 4.18
C VAL A 49 -13.84 12.67 3.50
N TRP A 50 -14.60 13.68 3.06
CA TRP A 50 -14.06 14.83 2.34
C TRP A 50 -12.95 15.56 3.10
N ALA A 51 -13.11 15.72 4.42
CA ALA A 51 -12.12 16.37 5.28
C ALA A 51 -10.72 15.71 5.24
N ASN A 52 -10.64 14.42 4.90
CA ASN A 52 -9.39 13.66 4.83
C ASN A 52 -8.86 13.47 3.41
N ARG A 53 -9.43 14.15 2.40
CA ARG A 53 -9.10 13.93 0.98
C ARG A 53 -7.60 14.08 0.72
N ASP A 54 -6.99 15.14 1.22
CA ASP A 54 -5.59 15.46 0.94
C ASP A 54 -4.65 14.49 1.68
N ARG A 55 -4.99 14.12 2.93
CA ARG A 55 -4.30 13.07 3.67
C ARG A 55 -4.37 11.72 2.95
N LEU A 56 -5.54 11.34 2.43
CA LEU A 56 -5.70 10.12 1.64
C LEU A 56 -4.88 10.17 0.35
N ALA A 57 -4.80 11.32 -0.30
CA ALA A 57 -3.98 11.48 -1.50
C ALA A 57 -2.49 11.25 -1.18
N ALA A 58 -1.98 11.87 -0.11
CA ALA A 58 -0.60 11.65 0.34
C ALA A 58 -0.32 10.19 0.69
N LEU A 59 -1.22 9.56 1.45
CA LEU A 59 -1.07 8.16 1.88
C LEU A 59 -1.14 7.15 0.73
N ARG A 60 -1.65 7.52 -0.46
CA ARG A 60 -1.68 6.63 -1.64
C ARG A 60 -0.35 6.60 -2.39
N VAL A 61 0.55 7.54 -2.10
CA VAL A 61 1.88 7.61 -2.71
C VAL A 61 2.84 6.76 -1.87
N PRO A 62 3.46 5.72 -2.45
CA PRO A 62 4.47 4.93 -1.76
C PRO A 62 5.67 5.79 -1.36
N THR A 63 6.28 5.48 -0.22
CA THR A 63 7.54 6.12 0.16
C THR A 63 8.65 5.71 -0.81
N VAL A 64 9.64 6.57 -1.05
CA VAL A 64 10.83 6.19 -1.83
C VAL A 64 11.52 5.03 -1.12
N ARG A 65 11.93 4.02 -1.88
CA ARG A 65 12.75 2.92 -1.36
C ARG A 65 14.13 3.50 -1.04
N ALA A 66 14.51 3.51 0.23
CA ALA A 66 15.88 3.79 0.65
C ALA A 66 16.79 2.59 0.38
#